data_AF-A0A3M1BQF9-F1
#
_entry.id   AF-A0A3M1BQF9-F1
#
_cell.length_a   1.000
_cell.length_b   1.000
_cell.length_c   1.000
_cell.angle_alpha   90.00
_cell.angle_beta   90.00
_cell.angle_gamma   90.00
#
_symmetry.space_group_name_H-M   'P 1'
#
loop_
_entity.id
_entity.type
_entity.pdbx_description
1 polymer ?
#
loop_
_entity_poly.entity_id
_entity_poly.type
_entity_poly.pdbx_seq_one_letter_code
_entity_poly.pdbx_strand_id
1 'polypeptide(L)'
;QVELAQYEYRLPRLTRAWTHLARQAGGRAGRLGGVGLRGPGETQLEVDRRDIRRRIDYLKRELEKVRAHRQRYRSQRKRSRIPVVALVGYTNAGKSTLLNALSNAEVYAADQLFATLDPTTRRVTLPDDTPVLVTDTVGFIQKLPTTLVAAFRATLEEIAEADLLLHVVDVTHPNAQAQAEAVLQTLSEIQADHIPLLTALNKIDRLEDPGAARLAADTFPNAVAISALQREGLSDLLAAIQRMLYETFTPLDVLLPYSEGRLIALFHTQGEVERLEHTSEGVRIRGRLPGRLLAQFSNYQITEQTG
;
A
#
# COMPACT_ATOMS: atom_id res chain seq x y z
N GLN A 1 9.35 8.87 -8.88
CA GLN A 1 8.74 9.31 -7.60
C GLN A 1 9.81 9.76 -6.60
N VAL A 2 10.83 8.93 -6.31
CA VAL A 2 11.95 9.28 -5.42
C VAL A 2 12.69 10.56 -5.86
N GLU A 3 13.02 10.67 -7.15
CA GLU A 3 13.67 11.87 -7.71
C GLU A 3 12.83 13.14 -7.50
N LEU A 4 11.51 13.06 -7.66
CA LEU A 4 10.59 14.17 -7.40
C LEU A 4 10.63 14.59 -5.92
N ALA A 5 10.55 13.63 -5.00
CA ALA A 5 10.62 13.90 -3.56
C ALA A 5 11.97 14.54 -3.16
N GLN A 6 13.07 14.13 -3.79
CA GLN A 6 14.39 14.74 -3.57
C GLN A 6 14.42 16.19 -4.06
N TYR A 7 13.86 16.49 -5.23
CA TYR A 7 13.78 17.87 -5.73
C TYR A 7 12.88 18.75 -4.85
N GLU A 8 11.71 18.25 -4.43
CA GLU A 8 10.80 18.98 -3.54
C GLU A 8 11.42 19.24 -2.15
N TYR A 9 12.24 18.32 -1.64
CA TYR A 9 12.99 18.52 -0.39
C TYR A 9 14.15 19.52 -0.52
N ARG A 10 14.88 19.50 -1.64
CA ARG A 10 16.03 20.37 -1.89
C ARG A 10 15.62 21.81 -2.18
N LEU A 11 14.50 22.01 -2.87
CA LEU A 11 14.01 23.32 -3.31
C LEU A 11 13.95 24.40 -2.19
N PRO A 12 13.34 24.15 -1.01
CA PRO A 12 13.32 25.14 0.07
C PRO A 12 14.69 25.34 0.74
N ARG A 13 15.57 24.34 0.68
CA ARG A 13 16.87 24.31 1.38
C ARG A 13 18.02 24.95 0.61
N LEU A 14 17.93 25.03 -0.72
CA LEU A 14 18.89 25.75 -1.56
C LEU A 14 19.11 27.20 -1.12
N THR A 15 18.05 27.83 -0.60
CA THR A 15 18.08 29.19 -0.06
C THR A 15 19.01 29.35 1.16
N ARG A 16 19.22 28.29 1.96
CA ARG A 16 20.04 28.32 3.20
C ARG A 16 21.49 27.91 2.97
N ALA A 17 21.78 27.15 1.92
CA ALA A 17 23.16 26.76 1.59
C ALA A 17 23.94 27.93 0.96
N TRP A 18 23.26 28.78 0.20
CA TRP A 18 23.86 29.92 -0.50
C TRP A 18 24.21 31.11 0.40
N THR A 19 23.56 31.27 1.56
CA THR A 19 23.96 32.30 2.55
C THR A 19 25.37 32.07 3.08
N HIS A 20 25.86 30.82 3.09
CA HIS A 20 27.25 30.50 3.44
C HIS A 20 28.24 30.75 2.28
N LEU A 21 27.88 30.39 1.04
CA LEU A 21 28.71 30.61 -0.16
C LEU A 21 28.87 32.09 -0.50
N ALA A 22 27.80 32.89 -0.38
CA ALA A 22 27.85 34.34 -0.58
C ALA A 22 28.76 35.04 0.45
N ARG A 23 28.84 34.52 1.68
CA ARG A 23 29.76 35.03 2.71
C ARG A 23 31.22 34.67 2.44
N GLN A 24 31.50 33.49 1.88
CA GLN A 24 32.87 33.11 1.46
C GLN A 24 33.37 33.90 0.24
N ALA A 25 32.48 34.24 -0.70
CA ALA A 25 32.82 35.08 -1.84
C ALA A 25 33.13 36.54 -1.45
N GLY A 26 32.56 37.03 -0.33
CA GLY A 26 32.81 38.37 0.19
C GLY A 26 34.14 38.57 0.95
N GLY A 27 34.88 37.49 1.25
CA GLY A 27 36.06 37.52 2.13
C GLY A 27 37.41 37.82 1.46
N ARG A 28 37.49 37.90 0.13
CA ARG A 28 38.76 38.10 -0.60
C ARG A 28 38.88 39.40 -1.42
N ALA A 29 37.88 40.27 -1.38
CA ALA A 29 37.91 41.56 -2.09
C ALA A 29 38.25 42.71 -1.13
N GLY A 30 39.37 42.60 -0.44
CA GLY A 30 40.04 43.75 0.16
C GLY A 30 41.01 44.35 -0.86
N ARG A 31 40.70 45.58 -1.31
CA ARG A 31 41.49 46.48 -2.18
C ARG A 31 41.45 46.18 -3.68
N LEU A 32 41.09 47.23 -4.43
CA LEU A 32 41.00 47.36 -5.90
C LEU A 32 39.70 46.88 -6.55
N GLY A 33 38.78 47.83 -6.76
CA GLY A 33 37.99 47.93 -7.98
C GLY A 33 37.06 46.77 -8.32
N GLY A 34 36.01 46.56 -7.53
CA GLY A 34 34.90 45.68 -7.89
C GLY A 34 33.96 46.33 -8.91
N VAL A 35 34.39 46.40 -10.18
CA VAL A 35 33.50 46.67 -11.32
C VAL A 35 32.99 45.32 -11.84
N GLY A 36 31.67 45.16 -11.87
CA GLY A 36 30.96 43.93 -12.26
C GLY A 36 30.46 43.21 -11.01
N LEU A 37 29.17 43.31 -10.64
CA LEU A 37 28.09 42.52 -11.24
C LEU A 37 26.73 43.26 -11.08
N ARG A 38 26.63 44.50 -11.55
CA ARG A 38 25.32 45.17 -11.74
C ARG A 38 24.90 45.04 -13.21
N GLY A 39 24.43 43.85 -13.56
CA GLY A 39 23.58 43.64 -14.74
C GLY A 39 22.17 43.23 -14.26
N PRO A 40 21.09 43.62 -14.96
CA PRO A 40 19.74 43.12 -14.68
C PRO A 40 19.66 41.68 -15.24
N GLY A 41 20.29 40.75 -14.55
CA GLY A 41 20.36 39.34 -14.94
C GLY A 41 19.97 38.51 -13.75
N GLU A 42 18.87 37.78 -13.90
CA GLU A 42 18.33 36.75 -13.00
C GLU A 42 19.46 36.13 -12.15
N THR A 43 19.35 36.27 -10.82
CA THR A 43 20.41 35.77 -9.93
C THR A 43 20.63 34.28 -10.20
N GLN A 44 21.86 33.78 -10.10
CA GLN A 44 22.15 32.35 -10.36
C GLN A 44 21.27 31.42 -9.49
N LEU A 45 20.84 31.91 -8.33
CA LEU A 45 19.83 31.33 -7.45
C LEU A 45 18.42 31.23 -8.06
N GLU A 46 17.97 32.24 -8.78
CA GLU A 46 16.69 32.24 -9.50
C GLU A 46 16.73 31.28 -10.69
N VAL A 47 17.84 31.23 -11.42
CA VAL A 47 18.07 30.27 -12.51
C VAL A 47 18.01 28.83 -11.98
N ASP A 48 18.76 28.51 -10.92
CA ASP A 48 18.76 27.18 -10.29
C ASP A 48 17.37 26.79 -9.76
N ARG A 49 16.66 27.73 -9.14
CA ARG A 49 15.28 27.50 -8.66
C ARG A 49 14.33 27.22 -9.81
N ARG A 50 14.45 27.95 -10.91
CA ARG A 50 13.63 27.78 -12.10
C ARG A 50 13.91 26.44 -12.77
N ASP A 51 15.15 25.97 -12.79
CA ASP A 51 15.52 24.66 -13.32
C ASP A 51 14.97 23.52 -12.49
N ILE A 52 15.06 23.61 -11.17
CA ILE A 52 14.48 22.60 -10.27
C ILE A 52 12.95 22.59 -10.37
N ARG A 53 12.29 23.76 -10.45
CA ARG A 53 10.84 23.83 -10.67
C ARG A 53 10.43 23.21 -12.01
N ARG A 54 11.14 23.52 -13.09
CA ARG A 54 10.91 22.89 -14.40
C ARG A 54 11.05 21.37 -14.34
N ARG A 55 12.06 20.87 -13.61
CA ARG A 55 12.26 19.43 -13.42
C ARG A 55 11.14 18.81 -12.58
N ILE A 56 10.68 19.48 -11.52
CA ILE A 56 9.51 19.07 -10.73
C ILE A 56 8.27 18.96 -11.61
N ASP A 57 7.97 19.98 -12.42
CA ASP A 57 6.78 20.01 -13.29
C ASP A 57 6.84 18.94 -14.40
N TYR A 58 8.04 18.66 -14.91
CA TYR A 58 8.27 17.54 -15.83
C TYR A 58 8.01 16.20 -15.16
N LEU A 59 8.62 15.95 -14.00
CA LEU A 59 8.47 14.70 -13.24
C LEU A 59 7.01 14.48 -12.80
N LYS A 60 6.28 15.53 -12.41
CA LYS A 60 4.83 15.46 -12.11
C LYS A 60 4.02 15.01 -13.32
N ARG A 61 4.28 15.58 -14.51
CA ARG A 61 3.60 15.16 -15.75
C ARG A 61 3.91 13.72 -16.14
N GLU A 62 5.16 13.27 -15.99
CA GLU A 62 5.52 11.87 -16.23
C GLU A 62 4.84 10.92 -15.24
N LEU A 63 4.69 11.33 -13.97
CA LEU A 63 3.94 10.54 -12.98
C LEU A 63 2.46 10.40 -13.32
N GLU A 64 1.81 11.45 -13.85
CA GLU A 64 0.43 11.34 -14.32
C GLU A 64 0.27 10.33 -15.45
N LYS A 65 1.23 10.26 -16.39
CA LYS A 65 1.22 9.23 -17.45
C LYS A 65 1.32 7.82 -16.86
N VAL A 66 2.20 7.62 -15.88
CA VAL A 66 2.34 6.34 -15.18
C VAL A 66 1.06 5.99 -14.42
N ARG A 67 0.43 6.94 -13.73
CA ARG A 67 -0.88 6.75 -13.06
C ARG A 67 -1.97 6.34 -14.05
N ALA A 68 -2.08 7.03 -15.20
CA ALA A 68 -3.05 6.70 -16.24
C ALA A 68 -2.81 5.31 -16.88
N HIS A 69 -1.54 4.91 -17.02
CA HIS A 69 -1.19 3.56 -17.48
C HIS A 69 -1.58 2.50 -16.45
N ARG A 70 -1.32 2.76 -15.16
CA ARG A 70 -1.75 1.89 -14.05
C ARG A 70 -3.27 1.76 -14.00
N GLN A 71 -4.03 2.86 -14.11
CA GLN A 71 -5.49 2.82 -14.19
C GLN A 71 -6.01 1.94 -15.33
N ARG A 72 -5.38 1.98 -16.51
CA ARG A 72 -5.74 1.08 -17.62
C ARG A 72 -5.49 -0.39 -17.29
N TYR A 73 -4.32 -0.73 -16.77
CA TYR A 73 -4.04 -2.10 -16.30
C TYR A 73 -5.02 -2.55 -15.20
N ARG A 74 -5.38 -1.66 -14.26
CA ARG A 74 -6.38 -1.90 -13.20
C ARG A 74 -7.77 -2.19 -13.79
N SER A 75 -8.20 -1.41 -14.79
CA SER A 75 -9.51 -1.61 -15.45
C SER A 75 -9.60 -2.97 -16.17
N GLN A 76 -8.50 -3.46 -16.72
CA GLN A 76 -8.40 -4.77 -17.34
C GLN A 76 -8.44 -5.91 -16.29
N ARG A 77 -7.83 -5.71 -15.11
CA ARG A 77 -7.87 -6.67 -13.99
C ARG A 77 -9.23 -6.77 -13.33
N LYS A 78 -9.96 -5.66 -13.16
CA LYS A 78 -11.36 -5.69 -12.67
C LYS A 78 -12.27 -6.57 -13.53
N ARG A 79 -11.92 -6.81 -14.80
CA ARG A 79 -12.65 -7.72 -15.69
C ARG A 79 -12.34 -9.20 -15.46
N SER A 80 -11.15 -9.56 -14.95
CA SER A 80 -10.74 -10.95 -14.77
C SER A 80 -11.27 -11.62 -13.49
N ARG A 81 -11.87 -10.86 -12.55
CA ARG A 81 -12.47 -11.37 -11.27
C ARG A 81 -11.52 -12.17 -10.36
N ILE A 82 -10.22 -12.15 -10.62
CA ILE A 82 -9.21 -12.81 -9.77
C ILE A 82 -8.95 -11.91 -8.56
N PRO A 83 -9.04 -12.40 -7.31
CA PRO A 83 -8.81 -11.56 -6.15
C PRO A 83 -7.36 -11.10 -6.03
N VAL A 84 -7.17 -9.98 -5.35
CA VAL A 84 -5.87 -9.34 -5.11
C VAL A 84 -5.55 -9.32 -3.63
N VAL A 85 -4.41 -9.88 -3.26
CA VAL A 85 -3.81 -9.83 -1.92
C VAL A 85 -2.64 -8.84 -1.96
N ALA A 86 -2.68 -7.82 -1.11
CA ALA A 86 -1.58 -6.87 -0.98
C ALA A 86 -0.70 -7.21 0.23
N LEU A 87 0.60 -7.41 0.01
CA LEU A 87 1.56 -7.58 1.11
C LEU A 87 1.84 -6.23 1.73
N VAL A 88 1.56 -6.06 3.01
CA VAL A 88 1.84 -4.85 3.79
C VAL A 88 2.73 -5.19 4.97
N GLY A 89 3.45 -4.21 5.51
CA GLY A 89 4.36 -4.43 6.63
C GLY A 89 5.66 -3.65 6.51
N TYR A 90 6.39 -3.61 7.62
CA TYR A 90 7.59 -2.80 7.75
C TYR A 90 8.70 -3.20 6.75
N THR A 91 9.64 -2.30 6.48
CA THR A 91 10.84 -2.65 5.71
C THR A 91 11.59 -3.79 6.41
N ASN A 92 12.12 -4.73 5.63
CA ASN A 92 12.76 -5.94 6.12
C ASN A 92 11.85 -6.92 6.92
N ALA A 93 10.52 -6.77 6.88
CA ALA A 93 9.63 -7.80 7.44
C ALA A 93 9.66 -9.12 6.65
N GLY A 94 10.21 -9.13 5.43
CA GLY A 94 10.30 -10.29 4.55
C GLY A 94 9.17 -10.42 3.52
N LYS A 95 8.49 -9.34 3.17
CA LYS A 95 7.41 -9.32 2.15
C LYS A 95 7.86 -9.90 0.80
N SER A 96 8.98 -9.43 0.25
CA SER A 96 9.50 -9.89 -1.04
C SER A 96 9.92 -11.36 -0.99
N THR A 97 10.55 -11.77 0.10
CA THR A 97 10.88 -13.19 0.37
C THR A 97 9.62 -14.05 0.39
N LEU A 98 8.55 -13.57 1.03
CA LEU A 98 7.26 -14.26 1.06
C LEU A 98 6.63 -14.33 -0.33
N LEU A 99 6.64 -13.24 -1.10
CA LEU A 99 6.13 -13.26 -2.47
C LEU A 99 6.84 -14.33 -3.33
N ASN A 100 8.15 -14.45 -3.20
CA ASN A 100 8.94 -15.47 -3.91
C ASN A 100 8.56 -16.87 -3.49
N ALA A 101 8.48 -17.09 -2.18
CA ALA A 101 8.14 -18.38 -1.62
C ALA A 101 6.74 -18.84 -2.08
N LEU A 102 5.77 -17.92 -2.17
CA LEU A 102 4.40 -18.20 -2.63
C LEU A 102 4.29 -18.35 -4.15
N SER A 103 5.10 -17.63 -4.94
CA SER A 103 4.99 -17.60 -6.40
C SER A 103 5.95 -18.53 -7.15
N ASN A 104 6.75 -19.33 -6.43
CA ASN A 104 7.80 -20.21 -6.99
C ASN A 104 8.77 -19.47 -7.96
N ALA A 105 8.95 -18.16 -7.80
CA ALA A 105 9.78 -17.33 -8.67
C ALA A 105 10.84 -16.55 -7.88
N GLU A 106 12.00 -16.30 -8.49
CA GLU A 106 13.12 -15.55 -7.91
C GLU A 106 12.95 -14.02 -8.13
N VAL A 107 12.37 -13.30 -7.18
CA VAL A 107 12.57 -11.84 -7.03
C VAL A 107 13.79 -11.61 -6.14
N TYR A 108 14.64 -10.67 -6.50
CA TYR A 108 15.77 -10.29 -5.65
C TYR A 108 15.28 -9.72 -4.31
N ALA A 109 15.47 -10.46 -3.21
CA ALA A 109 15.24 -9.99 -1.85
C ALA A 109 16.61 -9.64 -1.22
N ALA A 110 16.76 -8.41 -0.74
CA ALA A 110 17.98 -7.96 -0.05
C ALA A 110 17.63 -7.29 1.28
N ASP A 111 18.52 -7.41 2.26
CA ASP A 111 18.48 -6.75 3.57
C ASP A 111 18.81 -5.24 3.45
N GLN A 112 18.03 -4.51 2.65
CA GLN A 112 18.17 -3.08 2.44
C GLN A 112 16.80 -2.37 2.57
N LEU A 113 16.82 -1.14 3.08
CA LEU A 113 15.64 -0.28 3.09
C LEU A 113 15.19 -0.02 1.64
N PHE A 114 13.88 -0.11 1.38
CA PHE A 114 13.29 0.02 0.04
C PHE A 114 13.70 -1.07 -0.97
N ALA A 115 13.96 -2.30 -0.52
CA ALA A 115 14.19 -3.45 -1.41
C ALA A 115 13.11 -3.58 -2.53
N THR A 116 11.87 -3.16 -2.25
CA THR A 116 10.79 -3.03 -3.25
C THR A 116 10.33 -1.57 -3.35
N LEU A 117 10.56 -0.95 -4.51
CA LEU A 117 10.10 0.42 -4.84
C LEU A 117 8.94 0.43 -5.83
N ASP A 118 8.89 -0.55 -6.74
CA ASP A 118 7.77 -0.75 -7.66
C ASP A 118 6.95 -1.98 -7.24
N PRO A 119 5.61 -1.89 -7.22
CA PRO A 119 4.77 -2.99 -6.80
C PRO A 119 4.92 -4.17 -7.77
N THR A 120 5.22 -5.35 -7.23
CA THR A 120 5.41 -6.56 -8.02
C THR A 120 4.23 -7.49 -7.80
N THR A 121 3.41 -7.69 -8.85
CA THR A 121 2.27 -8.62 -8.80
C THR A 121 2.66 -9.99 -9.37
N ARG A 122 2.33 -11.06 -8.66
CA ARG A 122 2.48 -12.46 -9.11
C ARG A 122 1.16 -13.21 -8.97
N ARG A 123 0.98 -14.24 -9.80
CA ARG A 123 -0.13 -15.18 -9.69
C ARG A 123 0.31 -16.31 -8.74
N VAL A 124 -0.52 -16.59 -7.75
CA VAL A 124 -0.36 -17.67 -6.77
C VAL A 124 -1.60 -18.55 -6.85
N THR A 125 -1.45 -19.85 -6.60
CA THR A 125 -2.56 -20.81 -6.60
C THR A 125 -2.91 -21.16 -5.16
N LEU A 126 -4.19 -21.09 -4.81
CA LEU A 126 -4.72 -21.50 -3.51
C LEU A 126 -4.91 -23.03 -3.44
N PRO A 127 -5.10 -23.61 -2.24
CA PRO A 127 -5.27 -25.06 -2.07
C PRO A 127 -6.40 -25.70 -2.89
N ASP A 128 -7.42 -24.94 -3.28
CA ASP A 128 -8.55 -25.36 -4.12
C ASP A 128 -8.32 -25.14 -5.64
N ASP A 129 -7.06 -24.95 -6.05
CA ASP A 129 -6.63 -24.61 -7.41
C ASP A 129 -7.15 -23.26 -7.94
N THR A 130 -7.76 -22.42 -7.09
CA THR A 130 -8.18 -21.09 -7.50
C THR A 130 -6.99 -20.13 -7.57
N PRO A 131 -6.91 -19.27 -8.60
CA PRO A 131 -5.84 -18.30 -8.70
C PRO A 131 -6.12 -17.07 -7.85
N VAL A 132 -5.06 -16.52 -7.27
CA VAL A 132 -5.04 -15.20 -6.62
C VAL A 132 -3.85 -14.39 -7.13
N LEU A 133 -3.97 -13.07 -7.13
CA LEU A 133 -2.85 -12.17 -7.42
C LEU A 133 -2.28 -11.64 -6.11
N VAL A 134 -1.00 -11.90 -5.86
CA VAL A 134 -0.28 -11.35 -4.70
C VAL A 134 0.60 -10.21 -5.16
N THR A 135 0.47 -9.04 -4.56
CA THR A 135 1.26 -7.85 -4.88
C THR A 135 2.16 -7.47 -3.72
N ASP A 136 3.48 -7.48 -3.95
CA ASP A 136 4.44 -6.89 -3.00
C ASP A 136 4.35 -5.37 -3.09
N THR A 137 4.19 -4.70 -1.95
CA THR A 137 4.07 -3.25 -1.85
C THR A 137 5.31 -2.63 -1.22
N VAL A 138 5.42 -1.31 -1.29
CA VAL A 138 6.53 -0.60 -0.67
C VAL A 138 6.51 -0.83 0.84
N GLY A 139 7.65 -1.18 1.42
CA GLY A 139 7.77 -1.39 2.87
C GLY A 139 7.56 -0.11 3.68
N PHE A 140 6.83 -0.23 4.78
CA PHE A 140 6.56 0.88 5.71
C PHE A 140 7.81 1.21 6.54
N ILE A 141 7.98 2.48 6.90
CA ILE A 141 9.01 2.97 7.82
C ILE A 141 8.35 3.93 8.82
N GLN A 142 8.74 3.89 10.09
CA GLN A 142 8.28 4.80 11.13
C GLN A 142 8.66 6.24 10.74
N LYS A 143 7.69 7.15 10.93
CA LYS A 143 7.85 8.59 10.65
C LYS A 143 8.33 8.86 9.22
N LEU A 144 7.62 8.32 8.22
CA LEU A 144 7.81 8.74 6.85
C LEU A 144 7.73 10.28 6.79
N PRO A 145 8.77 10.98 6.27
CA PRO A 145 8.68 12.41 6.06
C PRO A 145 7.44 12.71 5.20
N THR A 146 6.65 13.71 5.58
CA THR A 146 5.39 14.07 4.91
C THR A 146 5.55 14.26 3.39
N THR A 147 6.74 14.69 2.94
CA THR A 147 7.10 14.82 1.53
C THR A 147 7.28 13.48 0.80
N LEU A 148 7.75 12.43 1.49
CA LEU A 148 7.83 11.07 0.94
C LEU A 148 6.47 10.38 0.97
N VAL A 149 5.62 10.67 1.96
CA VAL A 149 4.23 10.16 2.01
C VAL A 149 3.45 10.55 0.76
N ALA A 150 3.61 11.79 0.24
CA ALA A 150 2.95 12.20 -1.01
C ALA A 150 3.43 11.41 -2.24
N ALA A 151 4.71 11.06 -2.29
CA ALA A 151 5.30 10.26 -3.37
C ALA A 151 4.88 8.78 -3.30
N PHE A 152 4.72 8.25 -2.07
CA PHE A 152 4.27 6.88 -1.83
C PHE A 152 2.74 6.74 -1.82
N ARG A 153 1.97 7.82 -1.63
CA ARG A 153 0.51 7.78 -1.66
C ARG A 153 -0.02 7.14 -2.94
N ALA A 154 0.56 7.49 -4.09
CA ALA A 154 0.18 6.90 -5.38
C ALA A 154 0.51 5.40 -5.49
N THR A 155 1.51 4.90 -4.75
CA THR A 155 1.83 3.47 -4.68
C THR A 155 1.03 2.76 -3.59
N LEU A 156 0.63 3.46 -2.53
CA LEU A 156 -0.22 2.96 -1.45
C LEU A 156 -1.70 2.95 -1.85
N GLU A 157 -2.13 3.77 -2.81
CA GLU A 157 -3.46 3.70 -3.44
C GLU A 157 -3.77 2.31 -3.99
N GLU A 158 -2.77 1.52 -4.38
CA GLU A 158 -2.96 0.14 -4.84
C GLU A 158 -3.33 -0.82 -3.70
N ILE A 159 -3.04 -0.45 -2.44
CA ILE A 159 -3.49 -1.20 -1.24
C ILE A 159 -5.00 -1.07 -1.07
N ALA A 160 -5.56 0.11 -1.34
CA ALA A 160 -7.00 0.37 -1.20
C ALA A 160 -7.85 -0.45 -2.20
N GLU A 161 -7.24 -1.01 -3.23
CA GLU A 161 -7.90 -1.87 -4.22
C GLU A 161 -7.76 -3.38 -3.90
N ALA A 162 -7.11 -3.74 -2.81
CA ALA A 162 -6.92 -5.14 -2.42
C ALA A 162 -8.21 -5.74 -1.83
N ASP A 163 -8.42 -7.02 -2.10
CA ASP A 163 -9.51 -7.80 -1.50
C ASP A 163 -9.11 -8.35 -0.12
N LEU A 164 -7.81 -8.45 0.14
CA LEU A 164 -7.21 -8.88 1.41
C LEU A 164 -5.86 -8.20 1.61
N LEU A 165 -5.60 -7.73 2.82
CA LEU A 165 -4.28 -7.29 3.26
C LEU A 165 -3.57 -8.45 3.97
N LEU A 166 -2.37 -8.78 3.51
CA LEU A 166 -1.49 -9.72 4.18
C LEU A 166 -0.38 -8.95 4.89
N HIS A 167 -0.53 -8.77 6.20
CA HIS A 167 0.37 -8.00 7.04
C HIS A 167 1.53 -8.86 7.53
N VAL A 168 2.71 -8.66 6.93
CA VAL A 168 3.93 -9.38 7.28
C VAL A 168 4.64 -8.65 8.42
N VAL A 169 4.82 -9.34 9.55
CA VAL A 169 5.48 -8.84 10.77
C VAL A 169 6.71 -9.70 11.05
N ASP A 170 7.85 -9.06 11.29
CA ASP A 170 9.06 -9.75 11.76
C ASP A 170 8.95 -9.99 13.27
N VAL A 171 8.72 -11.24 13.69
CA VAL A 171 8.54 -11.58 15.11
C VAL A 171 9.82 -11.51 15.92
N THR A 172 10.98 -11.48 15.27
CA THR A 172 12.28 -11.42 15.95
C THR A 172 12.65 -10.00 16.34
N HIS A 173 11.95 -9.01 15.78
CA HIS A 173 12.28 -7.61 15.99
C HIS A 173 11.75 -7.14 17.36
N PRO A 174 12.58 -6.51 18.23
CA PRO A 174 12.15 -6.10 19.57
C PRO A 174 10.99 -5.09 19.55
N ASN A 175 10.87 -4.32 18.48
CA ASN A 175 9.79 -3.36 18.24
C ASN A 175 8.68 -3.88 17.31
N ALA A 176 8.51 -5.19 17.15
CA ALA A 176 7.53 -5.78 16.21
C ALA A 176 6.12 -5.23 16.43
N GLN A 177 5.67 -5.15 17.69
CA GLN A 177 4.35 -4.60 18.03
C GLN A 177 4.20 -3.14 17.62
N ALA A 178 5.15 -2.28 17.98
CA ALA A 178 5.11 -0.86 17.61
C ALA A 178 5.20 -0.64 16.09
N GLN A 179 5.89 -1.52 15.36
CA GLN A 179 5.92 -1.49 13.89
C GLN A 179 4.57 -1.89 13.30
N ALA A 180 3.95 -2.94 13.84
CA ALA A 180 2.62 -3.39 13.42
C ALA A 180 1.55 -2.30 13.66
N GLU A 181 1.55 -1.67 14.83
CA GLU A 181 0.65 -0.55 15.15
C GLU A 181 0.84 0.63 14.19
N ALA A 182 2.09 0.97 13.86
CA ALA A 182 2.38 2.04 12.89
C ALA A 182 1.87 1.72 11.47
N VAL A 183 1.93 0.45 11.05
CA VAL A 183 1.36 0.01 9.77
C VAL A 183 -0.17 0.15 9.81
N LEU A 184 -0.83 -0.33 10.86
CA LEU A 184 -2.28 -0.23 11.02
C LEU A 184 -2.76 1.23 11.03
N GLN A 185 -2.07 2.12 11.73
CA GLN A 185 -2.37 3.56 11.71
C GLN A 185 -2.27 4.12 10.29
N THR A 186 -1.21 3.78 9.57
CA THR A 186 -1.01 4.26 8.19
C THR A 186 -2.10 3.73 7.25
N LEU A 187 -2.54 2.47 7.43
CA LEU A 187 -3.66 1.89 6.67
C LEU A 187 -4.95 2.66 6.89
N SER A 188 -5.24 3.09 8.13
CA SER A 188 -6.39 3.94 8.42
C SER A 188 -6.25 5.35 7.79
N GLU A 189 -5.06 5.96 7.83
CA GLU A 189 -4.80 7.26 7.18
C GLU A 189 -4.99 7.26 5.66
N ILE A 190 -4.83 6.10 5.01
CA ILE A 190 -5.10 5.91 3.57
C ILE A 190 -6.49 5.29 3.30
N GLN A 191 -7.35 5.18 4.33
CA GLN A 191 -8.71 4.63 4.24
C GLN A 191 -8.78 3.17 3.75
N ALA A 192 -7.77 2.37 4.09
CA ALA A 192 -7.68 0.94 3.74
C ALA A 192 -7.98 0.01 4.93
N ASP A 193 -8.44 0.55 6.06
CA ASP A 193 -8.78 -0.16 7.30
C ASP A 193 -10.06 -1.00 7.22
N HIS A 194 -10.91 -0.74 6.23
CA HIS A 194 -12.10 -1.56 5.93
C HIS A 194 -11.77 -2.88 5.22
N ILE A 195 -10.55 -3.05 4.71
CA ILE A 195 -10.13 -4.26 3.98
C ILE A 195 -9.78 -5.34 5.00
N PRO A 196 -10.23 -6.60 4.82
CA PRO A 196 -9.85 -7.70 5.69
C PRO A 196 -8.32 -7.82 5.82
N LEU A 197 -7.83 -8.10 7.03
CA LEU A 197 -6.41 -8.18 7.33
C LEU A 197 -6.05 -9.53 7.95
N LEU A 198 -5.11 -10.24 7.32
CA LEU A 198 -4.48 -11.46 7.80
C LEU A 198 -3.05 -11.15 8.23
N THR A 199 -2.62 -11.57 9.42
CA THR A 199 -1.26 -11.32 9.90
C THR A 199 -0.37 -12.54 9.64
N ALA A 200 0.75 -12.33 8.94
CA ALA A 200 1.82 -13.31 8.79
C ALA A 200 2.97 -12.98 9.73
N LEU A 201 3.12 -13.77 10.78
CA LEU A 201 4.21 -13.69 11.74
C LEU A 201 5.43 -14.40 11.16
N ASN A 202 6.27 -13.63 10.48
CA ASN A 202 7.38 -14.12 9.69
C ASN A 202 8.70 -14.17 10.48
N LYS A 203 9.62 -15.03 10.03
CA LYS A 203 10.94 -15.31 10.61
C LYS A 203 10.90 -16.15 11.88
N ILE A 204 9.94 -17.07 12.00
CA ILE A 204 9.88 -18.00 13.14
C ILE A 204 11.11 -18.90 13.26
N ASP A 205 11.82 -19.14 12.15
CA ASP A 205 13.07 -19.91 12.10
C ASP A 205 14.20 -19.30 12.94
N ARG A 206 14.05 -18.04 13.36
CA ARG A 206 15.01 -17.31 14.19
C ARG A 206 14.58 -17.19 15.65
N LEU A 207 13.42 -17.74 16.02
CA LEU A 207 13.00 -17.79 17.41
C LEU A 207 13.71 -18.94 18.13
N GLU A 208 14.28 -18.66 19.29
CA GLU A 208 14.98 -19.67 20.10
C GLU A 208 14.00 -20.68 20.75
N ASP A 209 12.76 -20.24 21.02
CA ASP A 209 11.69 -21.06 21.60
C ASP A 209 10.53 -21.23 20.60
N PRO A 210 10.21 -22.46 20.17
CA PRO A 210 9.03 -22.76 19.36
C PRO A 210 7.70 -22.31 20.00
N GLY A 211 7.62 -22.25 21.33
CA GLY A 211 6.45 -21.75 22.07
C GLY A 211 6.23 -20.24 21.89
N ALA A 212 7.29 -19.47 21.62
CA ALA A 212 7.22 -18.02 21.44
C ALA A 212 6.43 -17.61 20.19
N ALA A 213 6.44 -18.45 19.14
CA ALA A 213 5.62 -18.21 17.95
C ALA A 213 4.12 -18.27 18.27
N ARG A 214 3.73 -19.14 19.21
CA ARG A 214 2.35 -19.33 19.65
C ARG A 214 1.87 -18.16 20.52
N LEU A 215 2.70 -17.71 21.46
CA LEU A 215 2.43 -16.49 22.24
C LEU A 215 2.37 -15.23 21.36
N ALA A 216 3.23 -15.14 20.34
CA ALA A 216 3.17 -14.05 19.38
C ALA A 216 1.83 -14.06 18.62
N ALA A 217 1.34 -15.24 18.21
CA ALA A 217 0.03 -15.38 17.56
C ALA A 217 -1.13 -14.93 18.46
N ASP A 218 -1.06 -15.14 19.78
CA ASP A 218 -2.08 -14.65 20.72
C ASP A 218 -2.15 -13.11 20.80
N THR A 219 -1.07 -12.43 20.42
CA THR A 219 -0.96 -10.97 20.46
C THR A 219 -1.54 -10.31 19.19
N PHE A 220 -1.65 -11.06 18.09
CA PHE A 220 -2.09 -10.53 16.79
C PHE A 220 -3.39 -11.22 16.33
N PRO A 221 -4.46 -10.48 16.04
CA PRO A 221 -5.69 -11.08 15.54
C PRO A 221 -5.46 -11.75 14.18
N ASN A 222 -6.04 -12.94 13.99
CA ASN A 222 -5.94 -13.74 12.76
C ASN A 222 -4.49 -13.88 12.27
N ALA A 223 -3.61 -14.39 13.14
CA ALA A 223 -2.20 -14.55 12.84
C ALA A 223 -1.83 -15.98 12.42
N VAL A 224 -0.92 -16.09 11.44
CA VAL A 224 -0.29 -17.35 11.02
C VAL A 224 1.23 -17.21 11.17
N ALA A 225 1.83 -18.12 11.92
CA ALA A 225 3.27 -18.24 12.09
C ALA A 225 3.92 -18.87 10.85
N ILE A 226 4.90 -18.18 10.26
CA ILE A 226 5.58 -18.64 9.04
C ILE A 226 7.09 -18.38 9.08
N SER A 227 7.83 -19.17 8.31
CA SER A 227 9.15 -18.79 7.83
C SER A 227 9.09 -18.70 6.31
N ALA A 228 9.07 -17.48 5.77
CA ALA A 228 9.14 -17.27 4.32
C ALA A 228 10.45 -17.83 3.73
N LEU A 229 11.55 -17.80 4.50
CA LEU A 229 12.85 -18.28 4.06
C LEU A 229 12.90 -19.81 4.01
N GLN A 230 12.44 -20.48 5.07
CA GLN A 230 12.42 -21.95 5.17
C GLN A 230 11.18 -22.58 4.51
N ARG A 231 10.24 -21.76 4.03
CA ARG A 231 8.94 -22.16 3.49
C ARG A 231 8.05 -22.93 4.49
N GLU A 232 8.22 -22.63 5.77
CA GLU A 232 7.43 -23.21 6.86
C GLU A 232 6.14 -22.41 7.08
N GLY A 233 5.02 -23.09 7.36
CA GLY A 233 3.72 -22.47 7.62
C GLY A 233 3.00 -21.88 6.38
N LEU A 234 3.58 -22.02 5.18
CA LEU A 234 2.98 -21.44 3.96
C LEU A 234 1.68 -22.11 3.54
N SER A 235 1.52 -23.41 3.78
CA SER A 235 0.26 -24.14 3.51
C SER A 235 -0.89 -23.58 4.36
N ASP A 236 -0.63 -23.35 5.65
CA ASP A 236 -1.61 -22.82 6.59
C ASP A 236 -1.95 -21.36 6.25
N LEU A 237 -0.94 -20.59 5.83
CA LEU A 237 -1.13 -19.24 5.35
C LEU A 237 -2.02 -19.19 4.10
N LEU A 238 -1.76 -20.04 3.11
CA LEU A 238 -2.57 -20.12 1.89
C LEU A 238 -4.02 -20.56 2.18
N ALA A 239 -4.20 -21.51 3.09
CA ALA A 239 -5.53 -21.92 3.55
C ALA A 239 -6.27 -20.79 4.29
N ALA A 240 -5.56 -20.02 5.12
CA ALA A 240 -6.14 -18.85 5.79
C ALA A 240 -6.53 -17.74 4.79
N ILE A 241 -5.69 -17.48 3.79
CA ILE A 241 -6.00 -16.56 2.68
C ILE A 241 -7.27 -17.01 1.95
N GLN A 242 -7.37 -18.29 1.59
CA GLN A 242 -8.55 -18.85 0.93
C GLN A 242 -9.81 -18.64 1.76
N ARG A 243 -9.77 -18.99 3.05
CA ARG A 243 -10.89 -18.80 3.99
C ARG A 243 -11.33 -17.34 4.08
N MET A 244 -10.37 -16.40 4.19
CA MET A 244 -10.71 -14.98 4.27
C MET A 244 -11.28 -14.43 2.97
N LEU A 245 -10.76 -14.87 1.82
CA LEU A 245 -11.24 -14.41 0.52
C LEU A 245 -12.60 -15.01 0.14
N TYR A 246 -12.85 -16.29 0.49
CA TYR A 246 -13.97 -17.07 -0.05
C TYR A 246 -14.98 -17.58 0.97
N GLU A 247 -14.60 -17.74 2.24
CA GLU A 247 -15.46 -18.33 3.28
C GLU A 247 -15.92 -17.30 4.32
N THR A 248 -15.31 -16.11 4.39
CA THR A 248 -15.71 -15.06 5.33
C THR A 248 -16.78 -14.18 4.71
N PHE A 249 -18.04 -14.49 5.07
CA PHE A 249 -19.23 -13.74 4.69
C PHE A 249 -19.46 -12.60 5.68
N THR A 250 -19.24 -11.37 5.24
CA THR A 250 -19.48 -10.16 6.01
C THR A 250 -20.94 -9.71 5.82
N PRO A 251 -21.67 -9.43 6.92
CA PRO A 251 -23.01 -8.87 6.84
C PRO A 251 -23.03 -7.53 6.10
N LEU A 252 -24.08 -7.33 5.30
CA LEU A 252 -24.25 -6.15 4.47
C LEU A 252 -25.75 -5.85 4.31
N ASP A 253 -26.10 -4.57 4.43
CA ASP A 253 -27.45 -4.05 4.16
C ASP A 253 -27.32 -2.93 3.12
N VAL A 254 -27.88 -3.15 1.92
CA VAL A 254 -27.72 -2.25 0.77
C VAL A 254 -29.04 -1.98 0.08
N LEU A 255 -29.22 -0.75 -0.42
CA LEU A 255 -30.32 -0.39 -1.32
C LEU A 255 -29.77 -0.23 -2.74
N LEU A 256 -30.07 -1.18 -3.61
CA LEU A 256 -29.59 -1.20 -5.00
C LEU A 256 -30.68 -0.70 -5.95
N PRO A 257 -30.47 0.42 -6.68
CA PRO A 257 -31.40 0.85 -7.72
C PRO A 257 -31.60 -0.23 -8.79
N TYR A 258 -32.77 -0.26 -9.44
CA TYR A 258 -33.03 -1.21 -10.53
C TYR A 258 -32.08 -1.07 -11.73
N SER A 259 -31.44 0.10 -11.88
CA SER A 259 -30.37 0.32 -12.87
C SER A 259 -29.11 -0.50 -12.58
N GLU A 260 -28.87 -0.89 -11.33
CA GLU A 260 -27.72 -1.70 -10.90
C GLU A 260 -28.02 -3.21 -10.95
N GLY A 261 -28.73 -3.67 -11.97
CA GLY A 261 -29.11 -5.09 -12.14
C GLY A 261 -27.94 -6.06 -12.08
N ARG A 262 -26.73 -5.61 -12.45
CA ARG A 262 -25.50 -6.39 -12.31
C ARG A 262 -25.12 -6.66 -10.85
N LEU A 263 -25.23 -5.65 -9.96
CA LEU A 263 -24.91 -5.81 -8.54
C LEU A 263 -25.96 -6.67 -7.84
N ILE A 264 -27.24 -6.51 -8.23
CA ILE A 264 -28.33 -7.37 -7.75
C ILE A 264 -28.03 -8.84 -8.09
N ALA A 265 -27.73 -9.14 -9.36
CA ALA A 265 -27.38 -10.50 -9.78
C ALA A 265 -26.11 -11.03 -9.11
N LEU A 266 -25.11 -10.16 -8.89
CA LEU A 266 -23.87 -10.52 -8.19
C LEU A 266 -24.16 -10.91 -6.74
N PHE A 267 -25.00 -10.15 -6.03
CA PHE A 267 -25.39 -10.48 -4.66
C PHE A 267 -26.10 -11.84 -4.62
N HIS A 268 -27.06 -12.09 -5.51
CA HIS A 268 -27.75 -13.38 -5.57
C HIS A 268 -26.85 -14.57 -5.90
N THR A 269 -25.80 -14.37 -6.70
CA THR A 269 -24.94 -15.47 -7.18
C THR A 269 -23.73 -15.74 -6.30
N GLN A 270 -23.32 -14.78 -5.47
CA GLN A 270 -22.10 -14.86 -4.67
C GLN A 270 -22.31 -14.52 -3.19
N GLY A 271 -23.49 -14.04 -2.82
CA GLY A 271 -23.88 -13.67 -1.46
C GLY A 271 -24.95 -14.60 -0.89
N GLU A 272 -25.09 -14.55 0.42
CA GLU A 272 -26.18 -15.16 1.17
C GLU A 272 -27.23 -14.08 1.42
N VAL A 273 -28.41 -14.22 0.83
CA VAL A 273 -29.51 -13.26 1.03
C VAL A 273 -30.31 -13.67 2.26
N GLU A 274 -30.29 -12.84 3.30
CA GLU A 274 -31.12 -13.05 4.51
C GLU A 274 -32.51 -12.45 4.32
N ARG A 275 -32.60 -11.26 3.70
CA ARG A 275 -33.85 -10.55 3.45
C ARG A 275 -33.75 -9.71 2.19
N LEU A 276 -34.82 -9.72 1.39
CA LEU A 276 -34.93 -8.95 0.16
C LEU A 276 -36.27 -8.23 0.13
N GLU A 277 -36.23 -6.92 -0.10
CA GLU A 277 -37.41 -6.07 -0.16
C GLU A 277 -37.38 -5.22 -1.44
N HIS A 278 -38.48 -5.26 -2.20
CA HIS A 278 -38.67 -4.37 -3.34
C HIS A 278 -39.24 -3.04 -2.85
N THR A 279 -38.55 -1.94 -3.13
CA THR A 279 -39.00 -0.58 -2.84
C THR A 279 -39.23 0.18 -4.15
N SER A 280 -39.76 1.40 -4.05
CA SER A 280 -39.93 2.31 -5.19
C SER A 280 -38.58 2.80 -5.76
N GLU A 281 -37.54 2.82 -4.93
CA GLU A 281 -36.22 3.34 -5.31
C GLU A 281 -35.25 2.24 -5.77
N GLY A 282 -35.53 0.97 -5.46
CA GLY A 282 -34.68 -0.16 -5.81
C GLY A 282 -35.04 -1.45 -5.08
N VAL A 283 -34.05 -2.34 -4.95
CA VAL A 283 -34.12 -3.58 -4.17
C VAL A 283 -33.22 -3.41 -2.95
N ARG A 284 -33.80 -3.46 -1.75
CA ARG A 284 -33.04 -3.56 -0.51
C ARG A 284 -32.68 -5.02 -0.27
N ILE A 285 -31.39 -5.29 -0.10
CA ILE A 285 -30.87 -6.62 0.20
C ILE A 285 -30.11 -6.54 1.52
N ARG A 286 -30.59 -7.26 2.52
CA ARG A 286 -29.85 -7.58 3.74
C ARG A 286 -29.36 -9.01 3.62
N GLY A 287 -28.08 -9.23 3.84
CA GLY A 287 -27.48 -10.53 3.68
C GLY A 287 -26.01 -10.49 4.01
N ARG A 288 -25.25 -11.46 3.52
CA ARG A 288 -23.82 -11.54 3.71
C ARG A 288 -23.13 -11.71 2.37
N LEU A 289 -21.97 -11.11 2.21
CA LEU A 289 -21.14 -11.26 1.02
C LEU A 289 -19.71 -11.62 1.41
N PRO A 290 -18.99 -12.38 0.57
CA PRO A 290 -17.55 -12.53 0.72
C PRO A 290 -16.88 -11.15 0.79
N GLY A 291 -15.93 -10.97 1.71
CA GLY A 291 -15.26 -9.68 1.95
C GLY A 291 -14.77 -8.98 0.67
N ARG A 292 -14.25 -9.75 -0.29
CA ARG A 292 -13.79 -9.27 -1.61
C ARG A 292 -14.85 -8.52 -2.42
N LEU A 293 -16.14 -8.76 -2.18
CA LEU A 293 -17.21 -8.13 -2.93
C LEU A 293 -17.68 -6.82 -2.29
N LEU A 294 -17.40 -6.57 -1.01
CA LEU A 294 -17.94 -5.44 -0.25
C LEU A 294 -17.66 -4.07 -0.88
N ALA A 295 -16.46 -3.88 -1.45
CA ALA A 295 -16.07 -2.63 -2.09
C ALA A 295 -16.95 -2.26 -3.30
N GLN A 296 -17.59 -3.23 -3.96
CA GLN A 296 -18.52 -2.96 -5.07
C GLN A 296 -19.88 -2.44 -4.58
N PHE A 297 -20.19 -2.62 -3.29
CA PHE A 297 -21.46 -2.26 -2.69
C PHE A 297 -21.36 -1.09 -1.71
N SER A 298 -20.15 -0.56 -1.46
CA SER A 298 -19.88 0.48 -0.44
C SER A 298 -20.76 1.73 -0.59
N ASN A 299 -21.05 2.14 -1.83
CA ASN A 299 -21.84 3.34 -2.12
C ASN A 299 -23.34 3.17 -1.89
N TYR A 300 -23.81 1.95 -1.65
CA TYR A 300 -25.23 1.61 -1.53
C TYR A 300 -25.59 1.13 -0.12
N GLN A 301 -24.61 1.13 0.80
CA GLN A 301 -24.81 0.68 2.17
C GLN A 301 -25.79 1.60 2.90
N ILE A 302 -26.73 0.98 3.61
CA ILE A 302 -27.65 1.67 4.49
C ILE A 302 -27.03 1.65 5.89
N THR A 303 -26.55 2.79 6.37
CA THR A 303 -26.21 2.93 7.80
C THR A 303 -27.50 2.82 8.61
N GLU A 304 -27.58 1.83 9.51
CA GLU A 304 -28.62 1.85 10.55
C GLU A 304 -28.44 3.14 11.35
N GLN A 305 -29.37 4.08 11.21
CA GLN A 305 -29.57 5.09 12.24
C GLN A 305 -30.01 4.32 13.49
N THR A 306 -29.07 4.09 14.41
CA THR A 306 -29.38 3.55 15.73
C THR A 306 -30.26 4.59 16.43
N GLY A 307 -31.55 4.31 16.50
CA GLY A 307 -32.52 4.99 17.36
C GLY A 307 -32.52 4.36 18.74
#